data_AF-A0A3G6N4P0-F1
#
_entry.id   AF-A0A3G6N4P0-F1
#
_cell.length_a   1.000
_cell.length_b   1.000
_cell.length_c   1.000
_cell.angle_alpha   90.00
_cell.angle_beta   90.00
_cell.angle_gamma   90.00
#
_symmetry.space_group_name_H-M   'P 1'
#
loop_
_entity.id
_entity.type
_entity.pdbx_description
1 polymer ?
#
loop_
_entity_poly.entity_id
_entity_poly.type
_entity_poly.pdbx_seq_one_letter_code
_entity_poly.pdbx_strand_id
1 'polypeptide(L)'
;MEFYNLIDKIVSDNKAHSKWLNTLSFMENAGARKISACEHPTKVNLIQLKHACEEHRHAYYLKKQIGKINAEWCKTYESNELLAPTATRQYLHALDVKACKYLHTHFDLTKEELKYAAYLFVTYAIEVRADELYPVYQEVLNKTNSKVMVKSIILEEEGHLEEMIHQLDEFSENWKPHAEKVIEIEKDLHINWVNAITEEVMKPDYA
;
A
#
# COMPACT_ATOMS: atom_id res chain seq x y z
N MET A 1 -10.14 10.15 -14.76
CA MET A 1 -8.79 10.04 -15.35
C MET A 1 -8.35 8.61 -15.11
N GLU A 2 -7.95 7.86 -16.14
CA GLU A 2 -7.35 6.53 -15.91
C GLU A 2 -6.09 6.69 -15.07
N PHE A 3 -5.86 5.79 -14.10
CA PHE A 3 -4.76 5.84 -13.14
C PHE A 3 -3.40 6.10 -13.81
N TYR A 4 -3.16 5.46 -14.97
CA TYR A 4 -1.99 5.69 -15.81
C TYR A 4 -1.73 7.18 -16.10
N ASN A 5 -2.74 7.93 -16.52
CA ASN A 5 -2.58 9.33 -16.88
C ASN A 5 -2.21 10.19 -15.65
N LEU A 6 -2.74 9.85 -14.47
CA LEU A 6 -2.38 10.52 -13.22
C LEU A 6 -0.90 10.31 -12.93
N ILE A 7 -0.43 9.07 -13.05
CA ILE A 7 0.99 8.74 -12.83
C ILE A 7 1.89 9.41 -13.87
N ASP A 8 1.51 9.43 -15.15
CA ASP A 8 2.23 10.15 -16.22
C ASP A 8 2.38 11.64 -15.87
N LYS A 9 1.31 12.28 -15.39
CA LYS A 9 1.33 13.67 -14.92
C LYS A 9 2.25 13.86 -13.71
N ILE A 10 2.17 12.99 -12.70
CA ILE A 10 3.01 13.03 -11.50
C ILE A 10 4.49 12.87 -11.86
N VAL A 11 4.85 11.89 -12.70
CA VAL A 11 6.24 11.62 -13.09
C VAL A 11 6.83 12.74 -13.94
N SER A 12 5.98 13.50 -14.67
CA SER A 12 6.42 14.65 -15.46
C SER A 12 6.88 15.86 -14.64
N ASP A 13 6.51 15.95 -13.35
CA ASP A 13 6.99 16.98 -12.41
C ASP A 13 7.83 16.35 -11.29
N ASN A 14 9.11 16.72 -11.22
CA ASN A 14 10.05 16.21 -10.23
C ASN A 14 9.57 16.41 -8.77
N LYS A 15 8.87 17.51 -8.46
CA LYS A 15 8.36 17.74 -7.10
C LYS A 15 7.20 16.79 -6.79
N ALA A 16 6.20 16.73 -7.66
CA ALA A 16 5.09 15.78 -7.53
C ALA A 16 5.60 14.33 -7.48
N HIS A 17 6.55 13.97 -8.35
CA HIS A 17 7.14 12.62 -8.39
C HIS A 17 7.87 12.27 -7.08
N SER A 18 8.61 13.22 -6.52
CA SER A 18 9.28 13.03 -5.23
C SER A 18 8.27 12.83 -4.09
N LYS A 19 7.18 13.60 -4.07
CA LYS A 19 6.08 13.39 -3.10
C LYS A 19 5.36 12.07 -3.31
N TRP A 20 5.16 11.63 -4.55
CA TRP A 20 4.56 10.33 -4.88
C TRP A 20 5.40 9.17 -4.33
N LEU A 21 6.71 9.16 -4.59
CA LEU A 21 7.63 8.19 -4.01
C LEU A 21 7.60 8.21 -2.48
N ASN A 22 7.55 9.39 -1.87
CA ASN A 22 7.45 9.54 -0.43
C ASN A 22 6.11 9.04 0.12
N THR A 23 5.03 9.17 -0.66
CA THR A 23 3.68 8.71 -0.33
C THR A 23 3.60 7.19 -0.38
N LEU A 24 4.14 6.55 -1.43
CA LEU A 24 4.27 5.08 -1.50
C LEU A 24 5.16 4.57 -0.35
N SER A 25 6.32 5.20 -0.12
CA SER A 25 7.23 4.87 0.97
C SER A 25 6.55 4.94 2.35
N PHE A 26 5.69 5.96 2.56
CA PHE A 26 4.88 6.06 3.76
C PHE A 26 3.89 4.89 3.89
N MET A 27 3.25 4.47 2.80
CA MET A 27 2.28 3.37 2.81
C MET A 27 2.95 2.03 3.14
N GLU A 28 4.08 1.68 2.52
CA GLU A 28 4.80 0.44 2.85
C GLU A 28 5.28 0.43 4.30
N ASN A 29 5.80 1.56 4.79
CA ASN A 29 6.19 1.68 6.18
C ASN A 29 4.98 1.58 7.14
N ALA A 30 3.81 2.06 6.72
CA ALA A 30 2.59 1.94 7.51
C ALA A 30 2.06 0.49 7.50
N GLY A 31 2.18 -0.22 6.37
CA GLY A 31 1.91 -1.65 6.23
C GLY A 31 2.78 -2.48 7.17
N ALA A 32 4.11 -2.31 7.09
CA ALA A 32 5.08 -2.99 7.96
C ALA A 32 4.73 -2.83 9.45
N ARG A 33 4.46 -1.59 9.89
CA ARG A 33 4.09 -1.29 11.28
C ARG A 33 2.78 -1.94 11.71
N LYS A 34 1.81 -2.09 10.80
CA LYS A 34 0.52 -2.74 11.07
C LYS A 34 0.72 -4.25 11.21
N ILE A 35 1.49 -4.86 10.30
CA ILE A 35 1.84 -6.28 10.37
C ILE A 35 2.49 -6.59 11.72
N SER A 36 3.50 -5.80 12.12
CA SER A 36 4.15 -5.96 13.43
C SER A 36 3.22 -5.71 14.62
N ALA A 37 2.28 -4.78 14.52
CA ALA A 37 1.32 -4.50 15.59
C ALA A 37 0.26 -5.61 15.77
N CYS A 38 0.05 -6.44 14.74
CA CYS A 38 -0.87 -7.58 14.76
C CYS A 38 -0.22 -8.89 15.23
N GLU A 39 1.08 -8.89 15.53
CA GLU A 39 1.80 -10.06 16.02
C GLU A 39 1.20 -10.61 17.33
N HIS A 40 1.06 -11.94 17.38
CA HIS A 40 0.78 -12.62 18.64
C HIS A 40 2.02 -12.55 19.56
N PRO A 41 1.89 -12.33 20.87
CA PRO A 41 3.04 -12.23 21.78
C PRO A 41 4.04 -13.41 21.74
N THR A 42 3.62 -14.60 21.29
CA THR A 42 4.46 -15.81 21.26
C THR A 42 4.30 -16.71 20.03
N LYS A 43 3.36 -16.41 19.12
CA LYS A 43 2.99 -17.31 18.00
C LYS A 43 3.29 -16.69 16.63
N VAL A 44 4.23 -15.74 16.59
CA VAL A 44 4.65 -15.13 15.34
C VAL A 44 5.37 -16.17 14.48
N ASN A 45 4.94 -16.31 13.23
CA ASN A 45 5.54 -17.25 12.30
C ASN A 45 6.57 -16.56 11.39
N LEU A 46 7.31 -17.37 10.62
CA LEU A 46 8.35 -16.88 9.71
C LEU A 46 7.78 -15.92 8.65
N ILE A 47 6.59 -16.21 8.10
CA ILE A 47 6.02 -15.45 6.99
C ILE A 47 5.61 -14.04 7.45
N GLN A 48 4.98 -13.91 8.63
CA GLN A 48 4.62 -12.61 9.19
C GLN A 48 5.85 -11.71 9.42
N LEU A 49 6.94 -12.28 9.95
CA LEU A 49 8.20 -11.56 10.13
C LEU A 49 8.85 -11.18 8.80
N LYS A 50 8.79 -12.08 7.82
CA LYS A 50 9.31 -11.87 6.46
C LYS A 50 8.61 -10.68 5.81
N HIS A 51 7.27 -10.68 5.79
CA HIS A 51 6.48 -9.58 5.22
C HIS A 51 6.82 -8.24 5.89
N ALA A 52 6.78 -8.16 7.23
CA ALA A 52 7.10 -6.91 7.93
C ALA A 52 8.51 -6.37 7.59
N CYS A 53 9.48 -7.26 7.41
CA CYS A 53 10.84 -6.90 7.01
C CYS A 53 10.90 -6.39 5.56
N GLU A 54 10.22 -7.08 4.65
CA GLU A 54 10.17 -6.74 3.22
C GLU A 54 9.47 -5.41 2.98
N GLU A 55 8.34 -5.17 3.64
CA GLU A 55 7.62 -3.88 3.60
C GLU A 55 8.47 -2.70 4.10
N HIS A 56 9.22 -2.90 5.20
CA HIS A 56 10.16 -1.88 5.67
C HIS A 56 11.28 -1.63 4.65
N ARG A 57 11.74 -2.67 3.96
CA ARG A 57 12.77 -2.55 2.92
C ARG A 57 12.22 -1.84 1.68
N HIS A 58 10.99 -2.09 1.26
CA HIS A 58 10.32 -1.36 0.17
C HIS A 58 10.19 0.12 0.51
N ALA A 59 9.72 0.43 1.71
CA ALA A 59 9.63 1.81 2.20
C ALA A 59 10.98 2.54 2.11
N TYR A 60 12.03 1.90 2.62
CA TYR A 60 13.40 2.42 2.52
C TYR A 60 13.84 2.62 1.07
N TYR A 61 13.58 1.63 0.21
CA TYR A 61 13.98 1.65 -1.18
C TYR A 61 13.32 2.80 -1.94
N LEU A 62 12.01 3.00 -1.78
CA LEU A 62 11.25 4.09 -2.39
C LEU A 62 11.79 5.46 -1.95
N LYS A 63 12.05 5.63 -0.65
CA LYS A 63 12.67 6.87 -0.13
C LYS A 63 14.07 7.10 -0.70
N LYS A 64 14.86 6.04 -0.88
CA LYS A 64 16.17 6.12 -1.55
C LYS A 64 16.05 6.53 -3.02
N GLN A 65 14.99 6.13 -3.73
CA GLN A 65 14.78 6.55 -5.12
C GLN A 65 14.58 8.06 -5.26
N ILE A 66 14.03 8.74 -4.26
CA ILE A 66 13.84 10.20 -4.26
C ILE A 66 15.18 10.93 -4.51
N GLY A 67 16.28 10.42 -3.96
CA GLY A 67 17.62 10.98 -4.16
C GLY A 67 18.11 10.98 -5.61
N LYS A 68 17.52 10.16 -6.50
CA LYS A 68 17.80 10.19 -7.94
C LYS A 68 17.13 11.36 -8.65
N ILE A 69 16.10 11.95 -8.03
CA ILE A 69 15.42 13.16 -8.48
C ILE A 69 16.05 14.37 -7.78
N ASN A 70 15.99 14.40 -6.44
CA ASN A 70 16.59 15.43 -5.60
C ASN A 70 16.82 14.89 -4.18
N ALA A 71 18.06 14.90 -3.70
CA ALA A 71 18.43 14.38 -2.38
C ALA A 71 17.92 15.22 -1.19
N GLU A 72 17.54 16.49 -1.43
CA GLU A 72 17.11 17.41 -0.38
C GLU A 72 15.59 17.44 -0.20
N TRP A 73 14.82 16.78 -1.05
CA TRP A 73 13.35 16.78 -1.00
C TRP A 73 12.80 15.57 -0.24
N CYS A 74 11.65 15.77 0.40
CA CYS A 74 10.84 14.70 0.99
C CYS A 74 11.62 13.85 2.02
N LYS A 75 12.34 14.51 2.92
CA LYS A 75 13.23 13.85 3.90
C LYS A 75 12.43 13.08 4.95
N THR A 76 11.22 13.50 5.23
CA THR A 76 10.35 13.01 6.29
C THR A 76 9.01 12.55 5.72
N TYR A 77 8.03 12.30 6.57
CA TYR A 77 6.63 12.09 6.18
C TYR A 77 5.75 13.26 6.66
N GLU A 78 6.30 14.47 6.75
CA GLU A 78 5.51 15.67 7.02
C GLU A 78 4.46 15.90 5.93
N SER A 79 3.35 16.52 6.29
CA SER A 79 2.17 16.61 5.42
C SER A 79 2.44 17.37 4.11
N ASN A 80 3.37 18.32 4.11
CA ASN A 80 3.81 19.05 2.92
C ASN A 80 4.69 18.23 1.97
N GLU A 81 5.22 17.08 2.42
CA GLU A 81 6.08 16.17 1.64
C GLU A 81 5.34 14.93 1.11
N LEU A 82 4.04 14.83 1.37
CA LEU A 82 3.16 13.75 0.88
C LEU A 82 2.15 14.32 -0.11
N LEU A 83 1.63 13.47 -0.99
CA LEU A 83 0.44 13.77 -1.78
C LEU A 83 -0.80 13.37 -0.97
N ALA A 84 -1.82 14.23 -0.99
CA ALA A 84 -3.07 14.10 -0.28
C ALA A 84 -2.88 13.58 1.16
N PRO A 85 -2.08 14.27 2.01
CA PRO A 85 -1.58 13.72 3.28
C PRO A 85 -2.67 13.17 4.19
N THR A 86 -3.84 13.82 4.25
CA THR A 86 -4.98 13.34 5.03
C THR A 86 -5.53 12.03 4.48
N ALA A 87 -5.83 11.97 3.18
CA ALA A 87 -6.36 10.77 2.54
C ALA A 87 -5.35 9.61 2.61
N THR A 88 -4.07 9.89 2.36
CA THR A 88 -2.97 8.92 2.44
C THR A 88 -2.88 8.28 3.83
N ARG A 89 -2.95 9.07 4.91
CA ARG A 89 -2.89 8.53 6.28
C ARG A 89 -4.16 7.76 6.66
N GLN A 90 -5.30 8.17 6.11
CA GLN A 90 -6.58 7.53 6.40
C GLN A 90 -6.75 6.22 5.65
N TYR A 91 -6.11 6.05 4.49
CA TYR A 91 -6.34 4.94 3.58
C TYR A 91 -6.26 3.56 4.24
N LEU A 92 -5.05 3.15 4.67
CA LEU A 92 -4.84 1.84 5.31
C LEU A 92 -5.54 1.73 6.68
N HIS A 93 -5.69 2.83 7.40
CA HIS A 93 -6.39 2.80 8.69
C HIS A 93 -7.90 2.56 8.52
N ALA A 94 -8.52 3.20 7.53
CA ALA A 94 -9.92 3.00 7.22
C ALA A 94 -10.17 1.58 6.70
N LEU A 95 -9.24 1.01 5.93
CA LEU A 95 -9.30 -0.38 5.49
C LEU A 95 -9.30 -1.33 6.68
N ASP A 96 -8.34 -1.20 7.61
CA ASP A 96 -8.30 -2.02 8.83
C ASP A 96 -9.61 -1.96 9.60
N VAL A 97 -10.13 -0.76 9.84
CA VAL A 97 -11.35 -0.56 10.66
C VAL A 97 -12.56 -1.20 9.97
N LYS A 98 -12.73 -0.98 8.66
CA LYS A 98 -13.87 -1.51 7.91
C LYS A 98 -13.78 -3.03 7.74
N ALA A 99 -12.59 -3.56 7.45
CA ALA A 99 -12.34 -4.99 7.34
C ALA A 99 -12.54 -5.69 8.68
N CYS A 100 -11.97 -5.18 9.78
CA CYS A 100 -12.19 -5.72 11.13
C CYS A 100 -13.68 -5.77 11.48
N LYS A 101 -14.44 -4.70 11.19
CA LYS A 101 -15.88 -4.66 11.45
C LYS A 101 -16.63 -5.72 10.63
N TYR A 102 -16.27 -5.88 9.36
CA TYR A 102 -16.84 -6.91 8.50
C TYR A 102 -16.55 -8.31 9.03
N LEU A 103 -15.28 -8.63 9.31
CA LEU A 103 -14.84 -9.93 9.80
C LEU A 103 -15.48 -10.28 11.15
N HIS A 104 -15.54 -9.34 12.08
CA HIS A 104 -16.22 -9.53 13.38
C HIS A 104 -17.72 -9.88 13.21
N THR A 105 -18.37 -9.43 12.13
CA THR A 105 -19.80 -9.69 11.91
C THR A 105 -20.04 -11.04 11.23
N HIS A 106 -19.05 -11.58 10.52
CA HIS A 106 -19.21 -12.79 9.69
C HIS A 106 -18.47 -14.01 10.23
N PHE A 107 -17.54 -13.83 11.16
CA PHE A 107 -16.85 -14.91 11.85
C PHE A 107 -17.09 -14.81 13.36
N ASP A 108 -17.22 -15.97 14.01
CA ASP A 108 -17.29 -16.07 15.47
C ASP A 108 -15.86 -16.21 16.04
N LEU A 109 -15.11 -15.10 16.03
CA LEU A 109 -13.69 -15.06 16.43
C LEU A 109 -13.53 -14.39 17.79
N THR A 110 -12.56 -14.88 18.57
CA THR A 110 -12.03 -14.12 19.70
C THR A 110 -11.33 -12.86 19.22
N LYS A 111 -11.07 -11.92 20.14
CA LYS A 111 -10.35 -10.68 19.83
C LYS A 111 -8.95 -10.92 19.23
N GLU A 112 -8.28 -12.00 19.64
CA GLU A 112 -6.95 -12.35 19.15
C GLU A 112 -7.02 -12.92 17.74
N GLU A 113 -7.93 -13.86 17.50
CA GLU A 113 -8.17 -14.45 16.18
C GLU A 113 -8.66 -13.40 15.18
N LEU A 114 -9.48 -12.43 15.62
CA LEU A 114 -9.92 -11.33 14.76
C LEU A 114 -8.75 -10.45 14.30
N LYS A 115 -7.74 -10.21 15.14
CA LYS A 115 -6.55 -9.46 14.73
C LYS A 115 -5.75 -10.21 13.68
N TYR A 116 -5.61 -11.53 13.85
CA TYR A 116 -4.91 -12.37 12.89
C TYR A 116 -5.68 -12.45 11.56
N ALA A 117 -6.99 -12.67 11.60
CA ALA A 117 -7.85 -12.63 10.43
C ALA A 117 -7.75 -11.26 9.71
N ALA A 118 -7.81 -10.15 10.46
CA ALA A 118 -7.64 -8.82 9.89
C ALA A 118 -6.29 -8.66 9.19
N TYR A 119 -5.20 -9.15 9.77
CA TYR A 119 -3.90 -9.20 9.09
C TYR A 119 -3.99 -9.96 7.76
N LEU A 120 -4.51 -11.19 7.74
CA LEU A 120 -4.60 -12.00 6.51
C LEU A 120 -5.41 -11.31 5.41
N PHE A 121 -6.63 -10.88 5.71
CA PHE A 121 -7.55 -10.32 4.72
C PHE A 121 -7.14 -8.92 4.26
N VAL A 122 -6.63 -8.07 5.16
CA VAL A 122 -6.18 -6.72 4.79
C VAL A 122 -4.89 -6.79 3.99
N THR A 123 -3.90 -7.57 4.43
CA THR A 123 -2.65 -7.73 3.68
C THR A 123 -2.95 -8.28 2.29
N TYR A 124 -3.75 -9.35 2.16
CA TYR A 124 -4.17 -9.86 0.86
C TYR A 124 -4.78 -8.79 -0.06
N ALA A 125 -5.70 -7.95 0.44
CA ALA A 125 -6.30 -6.89 -0.36
C ALA A 125 -5.29 -5.82 -0.79
N ILE A 126 -4.28 -5.54 0.04
CA ILE A 126 -3.18 -4.62 -0.29
C ILE A 126 -2.22 -5.23 -1.31
N GLU A 127 -1.88 -6.52 -1.20
CA GLU A 127 -1.07 -7.23 -2.20
C GLU A 127 -1.72 -7.19 -3.58
N VAL A 128 -3.02 -7.46 -3.66
CA VAL A 128 -3.79 -7.34 -4.92
C VAL A 128 -3.71 -5.92 -5.49
N ARG A 129 -3.75 -4.89 -4.64
CA ARG A 129 -3.60 -3.50 -5.09
C ARG A 129 -2.18 -3.18 -5.54
N ALA A 130 -1.16 -3.70 -4.85
CA ALA A 130 0.24 -3.51 -5.20
C ALA A 130 0.55 -4.11 -6.58
N ASP A 131 0.03 -5.31 -6.84
CA ASP A 131 0.11 -6.02 -8.13
C ASP A 131 -0.53 -5.21 -9.28
N GLU A 132 -1.59 -4.42 -9.02
CA GLU A 132 -2.16 -3.51 -10.01
C GLU A 132 -1.38 -2.18 -10.13
N LEU A 133 -0.91 -1.62 -9.01
CA LEU A 133 -0.35 -0.28 -8.94
C LEU A 133 1.06 -0.19 -9.53
N TYR A 134 1.95 -1.10 -9.12
CA TYR A 134 3.36 -1.00 -9.45
C TYR A 134 3.67 -1.25 -10.93
N PRO A 135 3.02 -2.18 -11.64
CA PRO A 135 3.22 -2.35 -13.08
C PRO A 135 2.86 -1.09 -13.88
N VAL A 136 1.73 -0.44 -13.56
CA VAL A 136 1.33 0.83 -14.21
C VAL A 136 2.38 1.92 -13.95
N TYR A 137 2.87 2.02 -12.71
CA TYR A 137 3.92 2.98 -12.38
C TYR A 137 5.22 2.69 -13.12
N GLN A 138 5.66 1.44 -13.17
CA GLN A 138 6.87 1.03 -13.88
C GLN A 138 6.77 1.27 -15.39
N GLU A 139 5.59 1.09 -15.98
CA GLU A 139 5.33 1.40 -17.39
C GLU A 139 5.58 2.89 -17.68
N VAL A 140 5.02 3.78 -16.85
CA VAL A 140 5.24 5.24 -16.98
C VAL A 140 6.70 5.61 -16.80
N LEU A 141 7.38 5.02 -15.80
CA LEU A 141 8.82 5.25 -15.57
C LEU A 141 9.65 4.84 -16.80
N ASN A 142 9.33 3.72 -17.44
CA ASN A 142 10.00 3.28 -18.67
C ASN A 142 9.77 4.25 -19.82
N LYS A 143 8.50 4.62 -20.06
CA LYS A 143 8.12 5.56 -21.15
C LYS A 143 8.79 6.92 -21.02
N THR A 144 8.95 7.40 -19.79
CA THR A 144 9.58 8.69 -19.48
C THR A 144 11.11 8.63 -19.36
N ASN A 145 11.73 7.45 -19.55
CA ASN A 145 13.16 7.22 -19.29
C ASN A 145 13.60 7.70 -17.90
N SER A 146 12.76 7.48 -16.89
CA SER A 146 13.05 7.90 -15.52
C SER A 146 14.26 7.16 -14.96
N LYS A 147 15.05 7.83 -14.12
CA LYS A 147 16.14 7.21 -13.36
C LYS A 147 15.64 6.34 -12.20
N VAL A 148 14.39 6.56 -11.79
CA VAL A 148 13.69 5.81 -10.75
C VAL A 148 13.25 4.46 -11.32
N MET A 149 13.34 3.41 -10.51
CA MET A 149 12.86 2.08 -10.85
C MET A 149 12.14 1.47 -9.65
N VAL A 150 11.13 0.64 -9.91
CA VAL A 150 10.39 -0.12 -8.89
C VAL A 150 10.31 -1.61 -9.22
N LYS A 151 11.01 -2.09 -10.27
CA LYS A 151 11.02 -3.52 -10.68
C LYS A 151 11.36 -4.50 -9.56
N SER A 152 12.23 -4.12 -8.62
CA SER A 152 12.58 -4.99 -7.50
C SER A 152 11.42 -5.19 -6.53
N ILE A 153 10.55 -4.19 -6.38
CA ILE A 153 9.35 -4.31 -5.54
C ILE A 153 8.39 -5.29 -6.22
N ILE A 154 8.09 -5.08 -7.51
CA ILE A 154 7.19 -5.96 -8.29
C ILE A 154 7.56 -7.44 -8.17
N LEU A 155 8.84 -7.78 -8.32
CA LEU A 155 9.31 -9.16 -8.22
C LEU A 155 9.13 -9.79 -6.82
N GLU A 156 9.05 -8.96 -5.78
CA GLU A 156 8.88 -9.42 -4.41
C GLU A 156 7.38 -9.56 -4.06
N GLU A 157 6.53 -8.63 -4.55
CA GLU A 157 5.06 -8.70 -4.36
C GLU A 157 4.42 -9.96 -4.96
N GLU A 158 4.96 -10.48 -6.08
CA GLU A 158 4.48 -11.72 -6.70
C GLU A 158 4.50 -12.89 -5.69
N GLY A 159 5.52 -12.95 -4.82
CA GLY A 159 5.61 -13.98 -3.78
C GLY A 159 4.69 -13.72 -2.59
N HIS A 160 4.48 -12.45 -2.21
CA HIS A 160 3.63 -12.10 -1.07
C HIS A 160 2.18 -12.53 -1.28
N LEU A 161 1.64 -12.33 -2.49
CA LEU A 161 0.26 -12.70 -2.80
C LEU A 161 0.04 -14.21 -2.68
N GLU A 162 0.97 -15.03 -3.18
CA GLU A 162 0.93 -16.48 -3.05
C GLU A 162 0.98 -16.92 -1.58
N GLU A 163 1.85 -16.30 -0.79
CA GLU A 163 1.98 -16.56 0.66
C GLU A 163 0.69 -16.21 1.42
N MET A 164 0.00 -15.13 1.04
CA MET A 164 -1.30 -14.76 1.64
C MET A 164 -2.43 -15.69 1.25
N ILE A 165 -2.49 -16.12 -0.01
CA ILE A 165 -3.47 -17.11 -0.47
C ILE A 165 -3.32 -18.42 0.32
N HIS A 166 -2.08 -18.89 0.50
CA HIS A 166 -1.82 -20.11 1.25
C HIS A 166 -2.29 -20.01 2.72
N GLN A 167 -1.98 -18.90 3.41
CA GLN A 167 -2.43 -18.70 4.79
C GLN A 167 -3.96 -18.56 4.89
N LEU A 168 -4.61 -17.97 3.89
CA LEU A 168 -6.07 -17.87 3.84
C LEU A 168 -6.74 -19.22 3.59
N ASP A 169 -6.17 -20.07 2.73
CA ASP A 169 -6.63 -21.45 2.51
C ASP A 169 -6.52 -22.28 3.80
N GLU A 170 -5.47 -22.10 4.61
CA GLU A 170 -5.33 -22.75 5.92
C GLU A 170 -6.28 -22.16 6.98
N PHE A 171 -6.59 -20.86 6.90
CA PHE A 171 -7.45 -20.17 7.87
C PHE A 171 -8.93 -20.56 7.74
N SER A 172 -9.46 -20.68 6.51
CA SER A 172 -10.87 -21.01 6.29
C SER A 172 -11.12 -21.56 4.89
N GLU A 173 -11.81 -22.70 4.79
CA GLU A 173 -12.21 -23.29 3.49
C GLU A 173 -13.05 -22.35 2.60
N ASN A 174 -13.73 -21.36 3.21
CA ASN A 174 -14.60 -20.42 2.53
C ASN A 174 -14.13 -18.95 2.67
N TRP A 175 -12.82 -18.71 2.66
CA TRP A 175 -12.27 -17.36 2.79
C TRP A 175 -12.57 -16.45 1.59
N LYS A 176 -12.70 -17.01 0.38
CA LYS A 176 -12.77 -16.24 -0.88
C LYS A 176 -13.90 -15.20 -0.94
N PRO A 177 -15.17 -15.52 -0.61
CA PRO A 177 -16.24 -14.51 -0.59
C PRO A 177 -15.99 -13.39 0.42
N HIS A 178 -15.30 -13.69 1.53
CA HIS A 178 -14.93 -12.69 2.53
C HIS A 178 -13.81 -11.78 2.03
N ALA A 179 -12.83 -12.34 1.33
CA ALA A 179 -11.76 -11.56 0.70
C ALA A 179 -12.27 -10.68 -0.43
N GLU A 180 -13.17 -11.18 -1.29
CA GLU A 180 -13.86 -10.36 -2.29
C GLU A 180 -14.52 -9.14 -1.64
N LYS A 181 -15.18 -9.34 -0.48
CA LYS A 181 -15.81 -8.23 0.22
C LYS A 181 -14.81 -7.22 0.78
N VAL A 182 -13.66 -7.68 1.27
CA VAL A 182 -12.58 -6.79 1.74
C VAL A 182 -11.92 -6.06 0.57
N ILE A 183 -11.76 -6.70 -0.59
CA ILE A 183 -11.29 -6.07 -1.83
C ILE A 183 -12.27 -4.98 -2.29
N GLU A 184 -13.59 -5.19 -2.22
CA GLU A 184 -14.56 -4.13 -2.53
C GLU A 184 -14.38 -2.91 -1.61
N ILE A 185 -14.17 -3.15 -0.30
CA ILE A 185 -13.92 -2.09 0.67
C ILE A 185 -12.62 -1.34 0.34
N GLU A 186 -11.56 -2.08 0.02
CA GLU A 186 -10.26 -1.53 -0.41
C GLU A 186 -10.44 -0.67 -1.65
N LYS A 187 -11.15 -1.18 -2.67
CA LYS A 187 -11.36 -0.50 -3.94
C LYS A 187 -12.05 0.84 -3.78
N ASP A 188 -13.11 0.90 -2.96
CA ASP A 188 -13.80 2.16 -2.66
C ASP A 188 -12.87 3.17 -1.98
N LEU A 189 -12.05 2.71 -1.03
CA LEU A 189 -11.07 3.54 -0.34
C LEU A 189 -9.95 4.00 -1.29
N HIS A 190 -9.51 3.14 -2.19
CA HIS A 190 -8.47 3.41 -3.18
C HIS A 190 -8.93 4.48 -4.17
N ILE A 191 -10.15 4.37 -4.68
CA ILE A 191 -10.75 5.37 -5.57
C ILE A 191 -10.79 6.74 -4.87
N ASN A 192 -11.21 6.79 -3.61
CA ASN A 192 -11.23 8.05 -2.85
C ASN A 192 -9.82 8.63 -2.66
N TRP A 193 -8.83 7.79 -2.37
CA TRP A 193 -7.43 8.21 -2.23
C TRP A 193 -6.85 8.74 -3.56
N VAL A 194 -7.06 8.04 -4.67
CA VAL A 194 -6.63 8.45 -6.01
C VAL A 194 -7.32 9.75 -6.45
N ASN A 195 -8.60 9.92 -6.14
CA ASN A 195 -9.34 11.16 -6.42
C ASN A 195 -8.73 12.34 -5.65
N ALA A 196 -8.43 12.17 -4.36
CA ALA A 196 -7.81 13.21 -3.55
C ALA A 196 -6.42 13.62 -4.09
N ILE A 197 -5.60 12.64 -4.54
CA ILE A 197 -4.32 12.92 -5.20
C ILE A 197 -4.55 13.66 -6.52
N THR A 198 -5.52 13.23 -7.31
CA THR A 198 -5.86 13.87 -8.59
C THR A 198 -6.25 15.32 -8.39
N GLU A 199 -7.11 15.61 -7.39
CA GLU A 199 -7.50 16.98 -7.05
C GLU A 199 -6.32 17.85 -6.61
N GLU A 200 -5.35 17.29 -5.87
CA GLU A 200 -4.14 18.03 -5.48
C GLU A 200 -3.24 18.32 -6.70
N VAL A 201 -2.97 17.31 -7.53
CA VAL A 201 -2.06 17.42 -8.69
C VAL A 201 -2.65 18.30 -9.81
N MET A 202 -3.98 18.39 -9.91
CA MET A 202 -4.65 19.19 -10.93
C MET A 202 -4.90 20.64 -10.54
N LYS A 203 -4.71 21.00 -9.26
CA LYS A 203 -4.80 22.41 -8.86
C LYS A 203 -3.65 23.18 -9.53
N PRO A 204 -3.95 24.24 -10.30
CA PRO A 204 -2.91 25.16 -10.72
C PRO A 204 -2.25 25.72 -9.47
N ASP A 205 -0.92 25.63 -9.37
CA ASP A 205 -0.15 26.39 -8.39
C ASP A 205 -0.58 27.86 -8.52
N TYR A 206 -1.31 28.38 -7.53
CA TYR A 206 -1.44 29.83 -7.41
C TYR A 206 -0.05 30.35 -7.05
N ALA A 207 0.51 31.08 -8.00
CA ALA A 207 1.80 31.76 -7.99
C ALA A 207 2.15 32.42 -6.64
#